data_AF-W7JZM6-F1
#
_entry.id   AF-W7JZM6-F1
#
_cell.length_a   1.000
_cell.length_b   1.000
_cell.length_c   1.000
_cell.angle_alpha   90.00
_cell.angle_beta   90.00
_cell.angle_gamma   90.00
#
_symmetry.space_group_name_H-M   'P 1'
#
loop_
_entity.id
_entity.type
_entity.pdbx_description
1 polymer ?
#
loop_
_entity_poly.entity_id
_entity_poly.type
_entity_poly.pdbx_seq_one_letter_code
_entity_poly.pdbx_strand_id
1 'polypeptide(L)'
;MSKPKMIGPYEVVKSIGRGSFGIVTAVKDENEKIFVIKELDISCMNNKEKMNVVNEIRCVLPLNSIAIFLEQYCLFIDLKCNNIFLDEKERAKIGDFGLAKFIEQTEQTNTLCGTIGYMAPEICKNINYSFPADIWSLGIILYELISLKPPFKSNNSNMLSVAQKICEDEPDPLPDSFSKDLINLCYWMLKKDWKDRPTIYDIISTDYIQDELQLFKREMLQERNSQI
;
A
#
# COMPACT_ATOMS: atom_id res chain seq x y z
N MET A 1 -29.09 -11.58 28.89
CA MET A 1 -28.02 -11.33 27.91
C MET A 1 -28.49 -10.26 26.95
N SER A 2 -27.71 -9.21 26.73
CA SER A 2 -28.01 -8.18 25.72
C SER A 2 -27.98 -8.79 24.33
N LYS A 3 -28.92 -8.42 23.45
CA LYS A 3 -28.88 -8.85 22.05
C LYS A 3 -27.55 -8.41 21.41
N PRO A 4 -26.93 -9.25 20.57
CA PRO A 4 -25.73 -8.85 19.85
C PRO A 4 -26.02 -7.64 18.97
N LYS A 5 -25.05 -6.73 18.87
CA LYS A 5 -25.16 -5.55 18.01
C LYS A 5 -24.98 -6.02 16.56
N MET A 6 -25.89 -5.63 15.66
CA MET A 6 -25.88 -6.05 14.25
C MET A 6 -25.63 -4.85 13.33
N ILE A 7 -24.96 -5.08 12.20
CA ILE A 7 -24.88 -4.16 11.06
C ILE A 7 -25.39 -4.94 9.83
N GLY A 8 -26.63 -4.67 9.42
CA GLY A 8 -27.29 -5.47 8.39
C GLY A 8 -27.39 -6.95 8.81
N PRO A 9 -26.95 -7.91 7.96
CA PRO A 9 -26.95 -9.33 8.32
C PRO A 9 -25.76 -9.74 9.21
N TYR A 10 -24.83 -8.84 9.51
CA TYR A 10 -23.58 -9.18 10.19
C TYR A 10 -23.61 -8.86 11.68
N GLU A 11 -23.07 -9.76 12.51
CA GLU A 11 -22.88 -9.55 13.95
C GLU A 11 -21.60 -8.77 14.22
N VAL A 12 -21.68 -7.73 15.07
CA VAL A 12 -20.52 -6.89 15.43
C VAL A 12 -19.62 -7.64 16.40
N VAL A 13 -18.36 -7.84 16.01
CA VAL A 13 -17.31 -8.43 16.85
C VAL A 13 -16.64 -7.34 17.68
N LYS A 14 -16.06 -6.33 17.02
CA LYS A 14 -15.40 -5.19 17.69
C LYS A 14 -15.22 -4.00 16.76
N SER A 15 -15.19 -2.79 17.31
CA SER A 15 -14.66 -1.62 16.60
C SER A 15 -13.14 -1.76 16.46
N ILE A 16 -12.62 -1.66 15.24
CA ILE A 16 -11.19 -1.82 14.95
C ILE A 16 -10.48 -0.49 14.70
N GLY A 17 -11.22 0.57 14.37
CA GLY A 17 -10.63 1.89 14.18
C GLY A 17 -11.64 2.95 13.83
N ARG A 18 -11.18 4.20 13.83
CA ARG A 18 -11.93 5.35 13.34
C ARG A 18 -11.08 6.03 12.28
N GLY A 19 -11.60 6.11 11.06
CA GLY A 19 -11.02 6.91 9.99
C GLY A 19 -11.52 8.36 10.06
N SER A 20 -11.03 9.21 9.16
CA SER A 20 -11.38 10.64 9.10
C SER A 20 -12.89 10.90 8.96
N PHE A 21 -13.64 9.97 8.38
CA PHE A 21 -15.07 10.15 8.03
C PHE A 21 -15.95 8.99 8.46
N GLY A 22 -15.47 8.12 9.35
CA GLY A 22 -16.14 6.85 9.55
C GLY A 22 -15.55 5.95 10.62
N ILE A 23 -16.29 4.89 10.93
CA ILE A 23 -15.87 3.85 11.86
C ILE A 23 -15.60 2.57 11.06
N VAL A 24 -14.53 1.89 11.42
CA VAL A 24 -14.19 0.59 10.88
C VAL A 24 -14.51 -0.46 11.94
N THR A 25 -15.35 -1.42 11.59
CA THR A 25 -15.88 -2.44 12.50
C THR A 25 -15.59 -3.83 11.94
N ALA A 26 -15.01 -4.71 12.76
CA ALA A 26 -14.95 -6.13 12.47
C ALA A 26 -16.31 -6.76 12.78
N VAL A 27 -16.85 -7.49 11.83
CA VAL A 27 -18.14 -8.18 11.91
C VAL A 27 -18.00 -9.63 11.48
N LYS A 28 -18.97 -10.47 11.80
CA LYS A 28 -19.05 -11.85 11.33
C LYS A 28 -20.38 -12.15 10.65
N ASP A 29 -20.38 -13.04 9.66
CA ASP A 29 -21.60 -13.57 9.06
C ASP A 29 -22.14 -14.80 9.84
N GLU A 30 -23.21 -15.41 9.32
CA GLU A 30 -23.83 -16.61 9.90
C GLU A 30 -22.92 -17.85 9.91
N ASN A 31 -21.85 -17.85 9.10
CA ASN A 31 -20.87 -18.93 9.00
C ASN A 31 -19.60 -18.64 9.81
N GLU A 32 -19.65 -17.66 10.73
CA GLU A 32 -18.51 -17.19 11.54
C GLU A 32 -17.36 -16.59 10.70
N LYS A 33 -17.57 -16.29 9.41
CA LYS A 33 -16.57 -15.65 8.57
C LYS A 33 -16.44 -14.18 8.94
N ILE A 34 -15.20 -13.73 9.16
CA ILE A 34 -14.91 -12.37 9.58
C ILE A 34 -14.83 -11.43 8.36
N PHE A 35 -15.50 -10.28 8.49
CA PHE A 35 -15.44 -9.18 7.53
C PHE A 35 -15.08 -7.88 8.25
N VAL A 36 -14.63 -6.92 7.46
CA VAL A 36 -14.40 -5.54 7.92
C VAL A 36 -15.39 -4.63 7.20
N ILE A 37 -16.25 -3.94 7.96
CA ILE A 37 -17.15 -2.92 7.43
C ILE A 37 -16.58 -1.54 7.76
N LYS A 38 -16.38 -0.72 6.73
CA LYS A 38 -16.02 0.70 6.83
C LYS A 38 -17.29 1.53 6.58
N GLU A 39 -17.92 2.01 7.66
CA GLU A 39 -19.09 2.89 7.57
C GLU A 39 -18.62 4.33 7.37
N LEU A 40 -19.05 4.98 6.28
CA LEU A 40 -18.62 6.32 5.89
C LEU A 40 -19.79 7.30 5.90
N ASP A 41 -19.64 8.44 6.56
CA ASP A 41 -20.61 9.54 6.50
C ASP A 41 -20.28 10.49 5.35
N ILE A 42 -20.98 10.30 4.22
CA ILE A 42 -20.78 11.07 2.99
C ILE A 42 -21.34 12.50 3.12
N SER A 43 -22.22 12.78 4.10
CA SER A 43 -22.85 14.09 4.25
C SER A 43 -21.87 15.18 4.69
N CYS A 44 -20.81 14.79 5.41
CA CYS A 44 -19.78 15.71 5.89
C CYS A 44 -18.61 15.90 4.91
N MET A 45 -18.65 15.28 3.72
CA MET A 45 -17.53 15.28 2.78
C MET A 45 -17.63 16.38 1.72
N ASN A 46 -16.49 16.99 1.38
CA ASN A 46 -16.35 17.83 0.19
C ASN A 46 -16.23 16.97 -1.09
N ASN A 47 -16.27 17.61 -2.27
CA ASN A 47 -16.26 16.89 -3.55
C ASN A 47 -14.98 16.05 -3.77
N LYS A 48 -13.82 16.51 -3.27
CA LYS A 48 -12.55 15.78 -3.37
C LYS A 48 -12.59 14.51 -2.50
N GLU A 49 -13.10 14.63 -1.28
CA GLU A 49 -13.27 13.50 -0.35
C GLU A 49 -14.28 12.46 -0.87
N LYS A 50 -15.36 12.90 -1.51
CA LYS A 50 -16.30 11.98 -2.17
C LYS A 50 -15.63 11.22 -3.32
N MET A 51 -14.79 11.90 -4.10
CA MET A 51 -14.03 11.26 -5.18
C MET A 51 -13.05 10.21 -4.63
N ASN A 52 -12.38 10.51 -3.52
CA ASN A 52 -11.51 9.58 -2.81
C ASN A 52 -12.24 8.28 -2.41
N VAL A 53 -13.47 8.38 -1.89
CA VAL A 53 -14.30 7.20 -1.57
C VAL A 53 -14.65 6.39 -2.82
N VAL A 54 -15.01 7.07 -3.91
CA VAL A 54 -15.30 6.39 -5.19
C VAL A 54 -14.07 5.67 -5.73
N ASN A 55 -12.89 6.29 -5.65
CA ASN A 55 -11.63 5.66 -6.04
C ASN A 55 -11.31 4.45 -5.16
N GLU A 56 -11.53 4.55 -3.84
CA GLU A 56 -11.32 3.44 -2.92
C GLU A 56 -12.19 2.24 -3.31
N ILE A 57 -13.48 2.46 -3.57
CA ILE A 57 -14.40 1.40 -4.02
C ILE A 57 -13.92 0.79 -5.36
N ARG A 58 -13.49 1.61 -6.32
CA ARG A 58 -13.00 1.14 -7.62
C ARG A 58 -11.72 0.29 -7.48
N CYS A 59 -10.85 0.56 -6.52
CA CYS A 59 -9.65 -0.23 -6.26
C CYS A 59 -9.96 -1.57 -5.56
N VAL A 60 -11.02 -1.61 -4.75
CA VAL A 60 -11.43 -2.81 -3.99
C VAL A 60 -12.20 -3.82 -4.85
N LEU A 61 -12.91 -3.40 -5.90
CA LEU A 61 -13.69 -4.34 -6.72
C LEU A 61 -12.85 -5.37 -7.51
N PRO A 62 -11.68 -5.04 -8.10
CA PRO A 62 -10.89 -5.98 -8.90
C PRO A 62 -9.80 -6.75 -8.12
N LEU A 63 -9.93 -6.96 -6.79
CA LEU A 63 -8.96 -7.51 -5.82
C LEU A 63 -8.15 -8.79 -6.20
N ASN A 64 -7.27 -8.68 -7.19
CA ASN A 64 -6.01 -9.39 -7.27
C ASN A 64 -4.93 -8.32 -7.27
N SER A 65 -4.36 -8.06 -6.09
CA SER A 65 -3.43 -6.94 -5.81
C SER A 65 -2.28 -6.83 -6.83
N ILE A 66 -1.81 -7.98 -7.32
CA ILE A 66 -0.75 -8.07 -8.32
C ILE A 66 -1.26 -7.64 -9.71
N ALA A 67 -2.48 -8.00 -10.11
CA ALA A 67 -3.04 -7.64 -11.42
C ALA A 67 -3.20 -6.11 -11.56
N ILE A 68 -3.60 -5.42 -10.50
CA ILE A 68 -3.74 -3.95 -10.49
C ILE A 68 -2.39 -3.25 -10.70
N PHE A 69 -1.33 -3.74 -10.06
CA PHE A 69 0.03 -3.23 -10.25
C PHE A 69 0.57 -3.52 -11.65
N LEU A 70 0.32 -4.73 -12.17
CA LEU A 70 0.80 -5.14 -13.50
C LEU A 70 0.12 -4.33 -14.60
N GLU A 71 -1.18 -4.07 -14.49
CA GLU A 71 -1.90 -3.34 -15.53
C GLU A 71 -1.62 -1.83 -15.52
N GLN A 72 -0.91 -1.30 -14.50
CA GLN A 72 -0.54 0.13 -14.39
C GLN A 72 -1.73 1.07 -14.65
N TYR A 73 -2.87 0.78 -14.02
CA TYR A 73 -4.05 1.64 -14.10
C TYR A 73 -4.37 2.33 -12.78
N CYS A 74 -3.67 1.99 -11.70
CA CYS A 74 -3.93 2.52 -10.36
C CYS A 74 -2.62 3.00 -9.71
N LEU A 75 -2.58 4.29 -9.40
CA LEU A 75 -1.53 4.95 -8.64
C LEU A 75 -2.01 5.04 -7.18
N PHE A 76 -1.30 4.43 -6.23
CA PHE A 76 -1.76 4.28 -4.84
C PHE A 76 -1.54 5.54 -3.98
N ILE A 77 -0.46 6.30 -4.23
CA ILE A 77 -0.13 7.61 -3.61
C ILE A 77 0.16 7.57 -2.09
N ASP A 78 -0.35 6.59 -1.33
CA ASP A 78 -0.10 6.45 0.12
C ASP A 78 0.21 5.00 0.52
N LEU A 79 1.12 4.36 -0.22
CA LEU A 79 1.68 3.06 0.17
C LEU A 79 2.61 3.24 1.39
N LYS A 80 2.26 2.55 2.48
CA LYS A 80 3.02 2.54 3.75
C LYS A 80 2.77 1.26 4.51
N CYS A 81 3.64 0.94 5.45
CA CYS A 81 3.51 -0.25 6.30
C CYS A 81 2.14 -0.33 7.01
N ASN A 82 1.59 0.80 7.47
CA ASN A 82 0.27 0.85 8.13
C ASN A 82 -0.90 0.47 7.22
N ASN A 83 -0.70 0.49 5.90
CA ASN A 83 -1.71 0.16 4.89
C ASN A 83 -1.48 -1.26 4.32
N ILE A 84 -0.53 -2.03 4.86
CA ILE A 84 -0.33 -3.44 4.54
C ILE A 84 -0.85 -4.28 5.71
N PHE A 85 -1.90 -5.05 5.45
CA PHE A 85 -2.54 -5.94 6.40
C PHE A 85 -2.13 -7.38 6.14
N LEU A 86 -2.25 -8.24 7.14
CA LEU A 86 -2.07 -9.68 7.00
C LEU A 86 -3.44 -10.36 7.11
N ASP A 87 -3.72 -11.31 6.23
CA ASP A 87 -4.87 -12.20 6.38
C ASP A 87 -4.58 -13.35 7.37
N GLU A 88 -5.57 -14.22 7.58
CA GLU A 88 -5.48 -15.36 8.51
C GLU A 88 -4.38 -16.38 8.15
N LYS A 89 -3.83 -16.30 6.94
CA LYS A 89 -2.71 -17.13 6.46
C LYS A 89 -1.41 -16.35 6.38
N GLU A 90 -1.34 -15.21 7.06
CA GLU A 90 -0.18 -14.31 7.08
C GLU A 90 0.19 -13.75 5.70
N ARG A 91 -0.77 -13.69 4.76
CA ARG A 91 -0.53 -13.13 3.43
C ARG A 91 -0.78 -11.63 3.44
N ALA A 92 0.16 -10.88 2.88
CA ALA A 92 0.06 -9.43 2.77
C ALA A 92 -1.10 -8.99 1.84
N LYS A 93 -1.86 -8.00 2.29
CA LYS A 93 -2.98 -7.36 1.58
C LYS A 93 -2.83 -5.85 1.71
N ILE A 94 -2.82 -5.16 0.57
CA ILE A 94 -2.86 -3.70 0.56
C ILE A 94 -4.29 -3.27 0.91
N GLY A 95 -4.43 -2.28 1.78
CA GLY A 95 -5.69 -1.62 2.07
C GLY A 95 -5.56 -0.10 2.03
N ASP A 96 -6.66 0.58 2.36
CA ASP A 96 -6.79 2.04 2.40
C ASP A 96 -6.41 2.75 1.09
N PHE A 97 -7.28 2.57 0.07
CA PHE A 97 -7.11 3.15 -1.26
C PHE A 97 -7.71 4.57 -1.38
N GLY A 98 -7.94 5.26 -0.25
CA GLY A 98 -8.61 6.57 -0.24
C GLY A 98 -7.87 7.67 -1.01
N LEU A 99 -6.56 7.52 -1.22
CA LEU A 99 -5.76 8.45 -2.03
C LEU A 99 -5.41 7.89 -3.42
N ALA A 100 -5.80 6.65 -3.70
CA ALA A 100 -5.48 6.02 -4.97
C ALA A 100 -6.21 6.71 -6.13
N LYS A 101 -5.61 6.67 -7.31
CA LYS A 101 -6.14 7.27 -8.54
C LYS A 101 -6.00 6.33 -9.71
N PHE A 102 -7.03 6.33 -10.55
CA PHE A 102 -6.92 5.72 -11.86
C PHE A 102 -6.34 6.74 -12.84
N ILE A 103 -5.21 6.41 -13.44
CA ILE A 103 -4.53 7.26 -14.43
C ILE A 103 -4.11 6.40 -15.61
N GLU A 104 -4.05 6.99 -16.81
CA GLU A 104 -3.49 6.31 -17.98
C GLU A 104 -1.95 6.16 -17.86
N GLN A 105 -1.34 5.23 -18.61
CA GLN A 105 0.10 4.97 -18.54
C GLN A 105 0.98 6.20 -18.81
N THR A 106 0.51 7.10 -19.68
CA THR A 106 1.22 8.36 -20.01
C THR A 106 0.81 9.53 -19.13
N GLU A 107 -0.19 9.36 -18.28
CA GLU A 107 -0.72 10.42 -17.43
C GLU A 107 0.16 10.64 -16.20
N GLN A 108 0.20 11.88 -15.76
CA GLN A 108 0.91 12.29 -14.55
C GLN A 108 -0.02 13.12 -13.67
N THR A 109 0.24 13.11 -12.36
CA THR A 109 -0.46 13.94 -11.39
C THR A 109 0.53 14.81 -10.61
N ASN A 110 0.04 15.87 -9.98
CA ASN A 110 0.82 16.81 -9.17
C ASN A 110 0.21 17.01 -7.78
N THR A 111 -0.63 16.07 -7.33
CA THR A 111 -1.28 16.20 -6.04
C THR A 111 -0.27 15.97 -4.92
N LEU A 112 -0.05 17.00 -4.10
CA LEU A 112 0.80 16.90 -2.92
C LEU A 112 0.01 16.22 -1.78
N CYS A 113 0.08 14.89 -1.71
CA CYS A 113 -0.51 14.08 -0.65
C CYS A 113 0.27 12.78 -0.45
N GLY A 114 -0.05 12.07 0.63
CA GLY A 114 0.67 10.87 1.08
C GLY A 114 1.38 11.11 2.41
N THR A 115 2.04 10.08 2.93
CA THR A 115 2.80 10.14 4.18
C THR A 115 4.26 10.51 3.89
N ILE A 116 4.75 11.63 4.44
CA ILE A 116 6.05 12.24 4.03
C ILE A 116 7.24 11.28 3.97
N GLY A 117 7.35 10.32 4.91
CA GLY A 117 8.45 9.35 4.96
C GLY A 117 8.45 8.33 3.83
N TYR A 118 7.33 8.18 3.12
CA TYR A 118 7.16 7.26 2.00
C TYR A 118 7.11 7.99 0.64
N MET A 119 7.04 9.33 0.64
CA MET A 119 6.95 10.11 -0.59
C MET A 119 8.24 10.02 -1.42
N ALA A 120 8.07 9.91 -2.73
CA ALA A 120 9.18 9.97 -3.68
C ALA A 120 9.78 11.39 -3.77
N PRO A 121 11.08 11.53 -4.11
CA PRO A 121 11.76 12.83 -4.21
C PRO A 121 11.06 13.82 -5.14
N GLU A 122 10.52 13.35 -6.27
CA GLU A 122 9.76 14.18 -7.21
C GLU A 122 8.48 14.76 -6.59
N ILE A 123 7.80 14.00 -5.72
CA ILE A 123 6.61 14.49 -4.99
C ILE A 123 7.04 15.57 -4.00
N CYS A 124 8.12 15.34 -3.23
CA CYS A 124 8.66 16.31 -2.28
C CYS A 124 9.11 17.61 -2.96
N LYS A 125 9.57 17.53 -4.22
CA LYS A 125 9.96 18.68 -5.06
C LYS A 125 8.78 19.31 -5.81
N ASN A 126 7.55 18.85 -5.58
CA ASN A 126 6.34 19.31 -6.27
C ASN A 126 6.44 19.20 -7.80
N ILE A 127 7.04 18.10 -8.28
CA ILE A 127 7.17 17.74 -9.69
C ILE A 127 6.05 16.75 -10.03
N ASN A 128 5.56 16.78 -11.27
CA ASN A 128 4.59 15.80 -11.76
C ASN A 128 5.14 14.37 -11.66
N TYR A 129 4.31 13.43 -11.23
CA TYR A 129 4.69 12.05 -10.97
C TYR A 129 3.64 11.06 -11.48
N SER A 130 4.06 9.78 -11.55
CA SER A 130 3.24 8.65 -12.01
C SER A 130 3.68 7.37 -11.26
N PHE A 131 3.45 6.18 -11.82
CA PHE A 131 3.70 4.87 -11.20
C PHE A 131 5.08 4.66 -10.55
N PRO A 132 6.21 5.22 -11.06
CA PRO A 132 7.50 5.08 -10.39
C PRO A 132 7.54 5.63 -8.95
N ALA A 133 6.63 6.51 -8.57
CA ALA A 133 6.50 7.00 -7.20
C ALA A 133 6.03 5.91 -6.22
N ASP A 134 5.18 4.97 -6.68
CA ASP A 134 4.76 3.84 -5.86
C ASP A 134 5.92 2.83 -5.70
N ILE A 135 6.79 2.68 -6.70
CA ILE A 135 8.01 1.85 -6.59
C ILE A 135 8.93 2.38 -5.49
N TRP A 136 9.09 3.71 -5.41
CA TRP A 136 9.83 4.33 -4.31
C TRP A 136 9.20 3.99 -2.96
N SER A 137 7.88 4.17 -2.82
CA SER A 137 7.16 3.89 -1.58
C SER A 137 7.33 2.42 -1.15
N LEU A 138 7.27 1.47 -2.10
CA LEU A 138 7.57 0.07 -1.84
C LEU A 138 9.03 -0.16 -1.41
N GLY A 139 9.97 0.60 -1.97
CA GLY A 139 11.38 0.57 -1.55
C GLY A 139 11.57 1.03 -0.10
N ILE A 140 10.82 2.05 0.34
CA ILE A 140 10.81 2.50 1.74
C ILE A 140 10.26 1.39 2.65
N ILE A 141 9.16 0.74 2.26
CA ILE A 141 8.56 -0.38 3.00
C ILE A 141 9.56 -1.53 3.12
N LEU A 142 10.19 -1.92 2.01
CA LEU A 142 11.21 -2.99 2.00
C LEU A 142 12.39 -2.62 2.90
N TYR A 143 12.88 -1.39 2.83
CA TYR A 143 13.94 -0.89 3.70
C TYR A 143 13.57 -1.00 5.18
N GLU A 144 12.35 -0.59 5.55
CA GLU A 144 11.84 -0.68 6.92
C GLU A 144 11.71 -2.11 7.40
N LEU A 145 11.29 -3.04 6.54
CA LEU A 145 11.22 -4.48 6.89
C LEU A 145 12.60 -5.07 7.16
N ILE A 146 13.63 -4.64 6.41
CA ILE A 146 15.01 -5.13 6.57
C ILE A 146 15.69 -4.51 7.79
N SER A 147 15.58 -3.19 7.98
CA SER A 147 16.34 -2.44 8.98
C SER A 147 15.58 -2.14 10.27
N LEU A 148 14.26 -2.38 10.28
CA LEU A 148 13.32 -2.00 11.33
C LEU A 148 13.29 -0.49 11.62
N LYS A 149 13.76 0.33 10.67
CA LYS A 149 13.90 1.79 10.79
C LYS A 149 13.62 2.45 9.43
N PRO A 150 13.04 3.66 9.40
CA PRO A 150 12.94 4.42 8.15
C PRO A 150 14.34 4.84 7.65
N PRO A 151 14.54 4.90 6.31
CA PRO A 151 15.83 5.24 5.70
C PRO A 151 16.23 6.72 5.87
N PHE A 152 15.24 7.61 6.00
CA PHE A 152 15.45 9.06 6.12
C PHE A 152 14.84 9.55 7.44
N LYS A 153 15.65 9.60 8.51
CA LYS A 153 15.23 10.14 9.81
C LYS A 153 15.65 11.58 9.99
N SER A 154 14.75 12.40 10.51
CA SER A 154 15.08 13.73 11.05
C SER A 154 15.03 13.72 12.57
N ASN A 155 16.00 14.36 13.21
CA ASN A 155 16.08 14.48 14.66
C ASN A 155 14.95 15.38 15.23
N ASN A 156 14.34 16.23 14.40
CA ASN A 156 13.43 17.27 14.86
C ASN A 156 11.96 17.07 14.41
N SER A 157 11.60 15.87 13.91
CA SER A 157 10.24 15.53 13.44
C SER A 157 9.60 16.53 12.46
N ASN A 158 10.39 17.42 11.86
CA ASN A 158 9.90 18.44 10.95
C ASN A 158 9.73 17.83 9.56
N MET A 159 8.50 17.87 9.04
CA MET A 159 8.15 17.36 7.71
C MET A 159 9.09 17.88 6.60
N LEU A 160 9.46 19.17 6.66
CA LEU A 160 10.37 19.79 5.68
C LEU A 160 11.78 19.18 5.74
N SER A 161 12.27 18.88 6.94
CA SER A 161 13.60 18.28 7.09
C SER A 161 13.64 16.84 6.58
N VAL A 162 12.56 16.07 6.73
CA VAL A 162 12.46 14.72 6.15
C VAL A 162 12.40 14.80 4.63
N ALA A 163 11.59 15.72 4.09
CA ALA A 163 11.50 15.97 2.65
C ALA A 163 12.86 16.32 2.03
N GLN A 164 13.63 17.18 2.71
CA GLN A 164 14.97 17.56 2.27
C GLN A 164 15.90 16.35 2.20
N LYS A 165 15.94 15.52 3.26
CA LYS A 165 16.74 14.28 3.25
C LYS A 165 16.33 13.31 2.15
N ILE A 166 15.02 13.14 1.94
CA ILE A 166 14.51 12.35 0.82
C ILE A 166 15.04 12.88 -0.52
N CYS A 167 15.22 14.19 -0.65
CA CYS A 167 15.68 14.82 -1.89
C CYS A 167 17.20 14.80 -2.09
N GLU A 168 17.98 14.86 -1.00
CA GLU A 168 19.40 15.21 -1.01
C GLU A 168 20.32 14.13 -0.43
N ASP A 169 19.85 13.36 0.56
CA ASP A 169 20.67 12.38 1.28
C ASP A 169 20.50 10.97 0.67
N GLU A 170 21.51 10.13 0.80
CA GLU A 170 21.38 8.69 0.59
C GLU A 170 20.81 8.00 1.85
N PRO A 171 20.10 6.86 1.72
CA PRO A 171 19.57 6.14 2.87
C PRO A 171 20.72 5.59 3.73
N ASP A 172 20.49 5.46 5.05
CA ASP A 172 21.44 4.79 5.93
C ASP A 172 21.74 3.36 5.41
N PRO A 173 22.97 2.83 5.54
CA PRO A 173 23.31 1.49 5.07
C PRO A 173 22.41 0.41 5.70
N LEU A 174 21.91 -0.51 4.87
CA LEU A 174 21.15 -1.67 5.33
C LEU A 174 22.07 -2.68 6.04
N PRO A 175 21.55 -3.50 6.96
CA PRO A 175 22.30 -4.58 7.57
C PRO A 175 22.78 -5.61 6.52
N ASP A 176 24.06 -6.00 6.61
CA ASP A 176 24.69 -7.01 5.73
C ASP A 176 24.23 -8.45 6.01
N SER A 177 23.26 -8.66 6.92
CA SER A 177 22.74 -9.98 7.30
C SER A 177 21.75 -10.57 6.29
N PHE A 178 21.29 -9.78 5.31
CA PHE A 178 20.35 -10.21 4.27
C PHE A 178 21.07 -10.50 2.96
N SER A 179 20.37 -11.17 2.03
CA SER A 179 20.94 -11.47 0.71
C SER A 179 21.27 -10.18 -0.04
N LYS A 180 22.37 -10.21 -0.80
CA LYS A 180 22.79 -9.08 -1.64
C LYS A 180 21.71 -8.71 -2.65
N ASP A 181 20.98 -9.69 -3.17
CA ASP A 181 19.92 -9.45 -4.15
C ASP A 181 18.76 -8.65 -3.56
N LEU A 182 18.37 -8.94 -2.31
CA LEU A 182 17.31 -8.20 -1.62
C LEU A 182 17.74 -6.76 -1.31
N ILE A 183 18.98 -6.59 -0.83
CA ILE A 183 19.57 -5.27 -0.56
C ILE A 183 19.68 -4.46 -1.85
N ASN A 184 20.15 -5.08 -2.94
CA ASN A 184 20.30 -4.44 -4.25
C ASN A 184 18.94 -4.05 -4.84
N LEU A 185 17.92 -4.91 -4.73
CA LEU A 185 16.56 -4.55 -5.13
C LEU A 185 16.07 -3.33 -4.34
N CYS A 186 16.25 -3.33 -3.02
CA CYS A 186 15.83 -2.21 -2.18
C CYS A 186 16.49 -0.89 -2.63
N TYR A 187 17.79 -0.89 -2.88
CA TYR A 187 18.49 0.31 -3.37
C TYR A 187 18.14 0.69 -4.80
N TRP A 188 17.78 -0.27 -5.65
CA TRP A 188 17.31 0.00 -7.00
C TRP A 188 15.94 0.71 -6.99
N MET A 189 15.03 0.29 -6.11
CA MET A 189 13.74 0.94 -5.89
C MET A 189 13.88 2.36 -5.32
N LEU A 190 14.95 2.63 -4.56
CA LEU A 190 15.26 3.91 -3.92
C LEU A 190 16.15 4.84 -4.77
N LYS A 191 16.24 4.62 -6.09
CA LYS A 191 16.91 5.59 -6.98
C LYS A 191 16.19 6.93 -6.99
N LYS A 192 16.95 8.02 -6.84
CA LYS A 192 16.41 9.39 -6.76
C LYS A 192 15.76 9.81 -8.07
N ASP A 193 16.41 9.54 -9.21
CA ASP A 193 15.79 9.68 -10.52
C ASP A 193 14.78 8.53 -10.71
N TRP A 194 13.54 8.89 -10.97
CA TRP A 194 12.45 7.93 -11.18
C TRP A 194 12.65 7.07 -12.42
N LYS A 195 13.45 7.51 -13.40
CA LYS A 195 13.78 6.74 -14.60
C LYS A 195 14.75 5.60 -14.35
N ASP A 196 15.53 5.69 -13.28
CA ASP A 196 16.53 4.69 -12.91
C ASP A 196 15.93 3.61 -11.99
N ARG A 197 14.67 3.78 -11.54
CA ARG A 197 13.95 2.79 -10.72
C ARG A 197 13.50 1.61 -11.58
N PRO A 198 13.41 0.40 -11.01
CA PRO A 198 12.83 -0.72 -11.72
C PRO A 198 11.34 -0.49 -11.98
N THR A 199 10.85 -0.99 -13.10
CA THR A 199 9.41 -1.19 -13.26
C THR A 199 8.96 -2.39 -12.43
N ILE A 200 7.66 -2.49 -12.16
CA ILE A 200 7.13 -3.69 -11.49
C ILE A 200 7.47 -4.97 -12.27
N TYR A 201 7.55 -4.90 -13.60
CA TYR A 201 7.93 -6.02 -14.47
C TYR A 201 9.37 -6.46 -14.23
N ASP A 202 10.28 -5.52 -14.01
CA ASP A 202 11.67 -5.82 -13.67
C ASP A 202 11.77 -6.51 -12.31
N ILE A 203 11.02 -6.02 -11.32
CA ILE A 203 10.98 -6.60 -9.96
C ILE A 203 10.47 -8.03 -10.00
N ILE A 204 9.32 -8.27 -10.64
CA ILE A 204 8.74 -9.62 -10.70
C ILE A 204 9.60 -10.59 -11.49
N SER A 205 10.41 -10.10 -12.44
CA SER A 205 11.26 -10.94 -13.29
C SER A 205 12.53 -11.42 -12.59
N THR A 206 12.79 -10.96 -11.36
CA THR A 206 13.89 -11.49 -10.55
C THR A 206 13.62 -12.93 -10.13
N ASP A 207 14.67 -13.77 -10.15
CA ASP A 207 14.55 -15.23 -9.94
C ASP A 207 13.86 -15.57 -8.61
N TYR A 208 14.23 -14.89 -7.52
CA TYR A 208 13.64 -15.15 -6.20
C TYR A 208 12.17 -14.72 -6.09
N ILE A 209 11.73 -13.68 -6.81
CA ILE A 209 10.31 -13.31 -6.85
C ILE A 209 9.52 -14.29 -7.72
N GLN A 210 10.09 -14.78 -8.83
CA GLN A 210 9.44 -15.78 -9.67
C GLN A 210 9.16 -17.08 -8.90
N ASP A 211 10.12 -17.57 -8.12
CA ASP A 211 9.94 -18.79 -7.32
C ASP A 211 8.81 -18.64 -6.30
N GLU A 212 8.77 -17.52 -5.56
CA GLU A 212 7.69 -17.19 -4.63
C GLU A 212 6.33 -17.03 -5.34
N LEU A 213 6.30 -16.40 -6.52
CA LEU A 213 5.07 -16.28 -7.31
C LEU A 213 4.55 -17.64 -7.77
N GLN A 214 5.41 -18.60 -8.11
CA GLN A 214 5.01 -19.95 -8.49
C GLN A 214 4.46 -20.73 -7.28
N LEU A 215 5.08 -20.60 -6.11
CA LEU A 215 4.57 -21.18 -4.87
C LEU A 215 3.19 -20.62 -4.54
N PHE A 216 3.04 -19.29 -4.54
CA PHE A 216 1.77 -18.61 -4.29
C PHE A 216 0.68 -19.02 -5.29
N LYS A 217 0.99 -19.12 -6.58
CA LYS A 217 0.04 -19.59 -7.61
C LYS A 217 -0.46 -21.01 -7.31
N ARG A 218 0.43 -21.91 -6.88
CA ARG A 218 0.06 -23.29 -6.54
C ARG A 218 -0.87 -23.33 -5.34
N GLU A 219 -0.59 -22.56 -4.30
CA GLU A 219 -1.47 -22.43 -3.12
C GLU A 219 -2.86 -21.92 -3.50
N MET A 220 -2.94 -20.86 -4.33
CA MET A 220 -4.21 -20.31 -4.77
C MET A 220 -5.05 -21.32 -5.58
N LEU A 221 -4.39 -22.13 -6.42
CA LEU A 221 -5.06 -23.17 -7.20
C LEU A 221 -5.59 -24.30 -6.32
N GLN A 222 -4.84 -24.70 -5.29
CA GLN A 222 -5.28 -25.72 -4.33
C GLN A 222 -6.46 -25.24 -3.48
N GLU A 223 -6.45 -23.97 -3.06
CA GLU A 223 -7.56 -23.37 -2.30
C GLU A 223 -8.85 -23.32 -3.12
N ARG A 224 -8.77 -22.92 -4.40
CA ARG A 224 -9.92 -22.91 -5.32
C ARG A 224 -10.52 -24.31 -5.52
N ASN A 225 -9.67 -25.33 -5.63
CA ASN A 225 -10.11 -26.71 -5.85
C ASN A 225 -10.66 -27.37 -4.58
N SER A 226 -10.36 -26.82 -3.39
CA SER A 226 -10.85 -27.33 -2.10
C SER A 226 -12.19 -26.70 -1.68
N GLN A 227 -12.67 -25.70 -2.42
CA GLN A 227 -13.94 -25.00 -2.20
C GLN A 227 -15.04 -25.41 -3.21
N ILE A 228 -14.76 -26.40 -4.06
CA ILE A 228 -15.70 -27.06 -4.99
C ILE A 228 -15.96 -28.48 -4.50
#